data_AF-A0A2R4BQN7-F1
#
_entry.id   AF-A0A2R4BQN7-F1
#
_cell.length_a   1.000
_cell.length_b   1.000
_cell.length_c   1.000
_cell.angle_alpha   90.00
_cell.angle_beta   90.00
_cell.angle_gamma   90.00
#
_symmetry.space_group_name_H-M   'P 1'
#
loop_
_entity.id
_entity.type
_entity.pdbx_description
1 polymer ?
#
loop_
_entity_poly.entity_id
_entity_poly.type
_entity_poly.pdbx_seq_one_letter_code
_entity_poly.pdbx_strand_id
1 'polypeptide(L)'
;MATTAHSSTVKVVGANGQISLGKQYAGRQVLVEEREPGVWIVRTATVIPDNERWLHESRAAADLQAAMAWSVTHAAADTDVEGTLKRLEHGGQ
;
A
#
# COMPACT_ATOMS: atom_id res chain seq x y z
N MET A 1 -15.89 3.24 25.85
CA MET A 1 -15.64 3.00 24.41
C MET A 1 -16.48 3.99 23.62
N ALA A 2 -15.84 4.85 22.82
CA ALA A 2 -16.56 5.86 22.05
C ALA A 2 -17.16 5.21 20.79
N THR A 3 -18.47 5.05 20.78
CA THR A 3 -19.23 4.73 19.57
C THR A 3 -19.19 5.96 18.66
N THR A 4 -18.36 5.91 17.63
CA THR A 4 -18.42 6.91 16.54
C THR A 4 -19.79 6.80 15.89
N ALA A 5 -20.68 7.75 16.16
CA ALA A 5 -21.98 7.82 15.53
C ALA A 5 -21.77 8.04 14.02
N HIS A 6 -22.12 7.05 13.21
CA HIS A 6 -22.05 7.16 11.77
C HIS A 6 -23.28 7.94 11.31
N SER A 7 -23.09 9.17 10.85
CA SER A 7 -24.17 9.98 10.29
C SER A 7 -24.64 9.36 8.97
N SER A 8 -25.86 8.83 8.95
CA SER A 8 -26.51 8.42 7.70
C SER A 8 -26.96 9.67 6.94
N THR A 9 -26.64 9.75 5.65
CA THR A 9 -27.04 10.87 4.79
C THR A 9 -27.66 10.32 3.51
N VAL A 10 -28.85 10.82 3.15
CA VAL A 10 -29.48 10.48 1.88
C VAL A 10 -28.82 11.29 0.76
N LYS A 11 -28.44 10.62 -0.33
CA LYS A 11 -27.90 11.24 -1.54
C LYS A 11 -28.65 10.73 -2.77
N VAL A 12 -28.69 11.56 -3.79
CA VAL A 12 -29.34 11.25 -5.07
C VAL A 12 -28.29 10.78 -6.07
N VAL A 13 -28.62 9.72 -6.82
CA VAL A 13 -27.84 9.31 -8.00
C VAL A 13 -28.17 10.26 -9.14
N GLY A 14 -27.17 10.97 -9.65
CA GLY A 14 -27.35 11.88 -10.79
C GLY A 14 -27.75 11.15 -12.07
N ALA A 15 -28.24 11.88 -13.07
CA ALA A 15 -28.69 11.32 -14.35
C ALA A 15 -27.60 10.53 -15.11
N ASN A 16 -26.32 10.77 -14.79
CA ASN A 16 -25.16 10.06 -15.33
C ASN A 16 -24.66 8.91 -14.44
N GLY A 17 -25.42 8.51 -13.41
CA GLY A 17 -25.06 7.42 -12.50
C GLY A 17 -24.11 7.80 -11.36
N GLN A 18 -23.81 9.09 -11.15
CA GLN A 18 -22.84 9.54 -10.14
C GLN A 18 -23.47 9.76 -8.76
N ILE A 19 -22.74 9.40 -7.70
CA ILE A 19 -23.04 9.74 -6.30
C ILE A 19 -21.92 10.62 -5.76
N SER A 20 -22.26 11.84 -5.34
CA SER A 20 -21.26 12.75 -4.74
C SER A 20 -21.02 12.43 -3.28
N LEU A 21 -19.90 11.79 -2.92
CA LEU A 21 -19.59 11.41 -1.53
C LEU A 21 -19.06 12.58 -0.67
N GLY A 22 -18.40 13.56 -1.30
CA GLY A 22 -17.83 14.73 -0.64
C GLY A 22 -16.37 14.96 -1.02
N LYS A 23 -15.89 16.21 -0.92
CA LYS A 23 -14.54 16.59 -1.36
C LYS A 23 -13.43 15.88 -0.59
N GLN A 24 -13.68 15.48 0.66
CA GLN A 24 -12.73 14.72 1.48
C GLN A 24 -12.36 13.34 0.90
N TYR A 25 -13.15 12.82 -0.03
CA TYR A 25 -12.91 11.54 -0.72
C TYR A 25 -12.45 11.72 -2.17
N ALA A 26 -12.21 12.96 -2.64
CA ALA A 26 -11.77 13.22 -4.00
C ALA A 26 -10.46 12.51 -4.32
N GLY A 27 -10.36 11.91 -5.51
CA GLY A 27 -9.17 11.20 -5.99
C GLY A 27 -8.92 9.83 -5.35
N ARG A 28 -9.71 9.40 -4.35
CA ARG A 28 -9.59 8.06 -3.77
C ARG A 28 -10.23 7.02 -4.68
N GLN A 29 -9.56 5.89 -4.83
CA GLN A 29 -10.16 4.72 -5.45
C GLN A 29 -11.12 4.05 -4.46
N VAL A 30 -12.26 3.61 -4.98
CA VAL A 30 -13.27 2.92 -4.20
C VAL A 30 -13.71 1.65 -4.90
N LEU A 31 -13.93 0.61 -4.11
CA LEU A 31 -14.61 -0.60 -4.51
C LEU A 31 -16.12 -0.40 -4.28
N VAL A 32 -16.92 -0.67 -5.31
CA VAL A 32 -18.38 -0.64 -5.25
C VAL A 32 -18.88 -2.06 -5.46
N GLU A 33 -19.57 -2.62 -4.47
CA GLU A 33 -20.11 -3.99 -4.51
C GLU A 33 -21.62 -3.95 -4.32
N GLU A 34 -22.36 -4.67 -5.14
CA GLU A 34 -23.76 -5.01 -4.85
C GLU A 34 -23.80 -6.35 -4.12
N ARG A 35 -24.23 -6.32 -2.85
CA ARG A 35 -24.29 -7.55 -2.03
C ARG A 35 -25.60 -8.28 -2.25
N GLU A 36 -26.67 -7.52 -2.44
CA GLU A 36 -28.04 -7.95 -2.70
C GLU A 36 -28.74 -6.87 -3.55
N PRO A 37 -29.85 -7.17 -4.23
CA PRO A 37 -30.56 -6.18 -5.05
C PRO A 37 -30.87 -4.89 -4.29
N GLY A 38 -30.28 -3.77 -4.74
CA GLY A 38 -30.47 -2.45 -4.13
C GLY A 38 -29.64 -2.18 -2.86
N VAL A 39 -28.78 -3.12 -2.45
CA VAL A 39 -27.84 -2.96 -1.33
C VAL A 39 -26.41 -2.87 -1.86
N TRP A 40 -25.87 -1.65 -1.83
CA TRP A 40 -24.51 -1.37 -2.25
C TRP A 40 -23.59 -1.07 -1.07
N ILE A 41 -22.36 -1.57 -1.16
CA ILE A 41 -21.28 -1.23 -0.24
C ILE A 41 -20.20 -0.48 -1.03
N VAL A 42 -19.79 0.69 -0.54
CA VAL A 42 -18.68 1.47 -1.08
C VAL A 42 -17.55 1.48 -0.06
N ARG A 43 -16.36 0.98 -0.44
CA ARG A 43 -15.16 0.92 0.42
C ARG A 43 -14.02 1.66 -0.26
N THR A 44 -13.19 2.39 0.48
CA THR A 44 -11.92 2.88 -0.06
C THR A 44 -10.97 1.71 -0.28
N ALA A 45 -10.26 1.71 -1.41
CA ALA A 45 -9.29 0.69 -1.76
C ALA A 45 -7.93 1.33 -2.10
N THR A 46 -6.85 0.60 -1.82
CA THR A 46 -5.50 0.92 -2.29
C THR A 46 -5.16 -0.07 -3.39
N VAL A 47 -4.85 0.42 -4.59
CA VAL A 47 -4.37 -0.42 -5.69
C VAL A 47 -2.85 -0.54 -5.61
N ILE A 48 -2.39 -1.79 -5.66
CA ILE A 48 -0.98 -2.15 -5.72
C ILE A 48 -0.75 -2.82 -7.09
N PRO A 49 0.18 -2.30 -7.92
CA PRO A 49 0.59 -2.95 -9.16
C PRO A 49 1.03 -4.40 -8.94
N ASP A 50 0.76 -5.28 -9.90
CA ASP A 50 1.04 -6.72 -9.73
C ASP A 50 2.54 -7.02 -9.52
N ASN A 51 3.42 -6.27 -10.18
CA ASN A 51 4.88 -6.37 -10.02
C ASN A 51 5.39 -5.83 -8.66
N GLU A 52 4.55 -5.16 -7.87
CA GLU A 52 4.87 -4.63 -6.54
C GLU A 52 4.17 -5.40 -5.43
N ARG A 53 3.20 -6.27 -5.76
CA ARG A 53 2.42 -7.07 -4.80
C ARG A 53 3.31 -7.90 -3.87
N TRP A 54 4.44 -8.40 -4.36
CA TRP A 54 5.37 -9.23 -3.61
C TRP A 54 5.92 -8.52 -2.36
N LEU A 55 6.03 -7.18 -2.36
CA LEU A 55 6.50 -6.40 -1.20
C LEU A 55 5.57 -6.52 0.01
N HIS A 56 4.31 -6.88 -0.23
CA HIS A 56 3.31 -7.07 0.82
C HIS A 56 3.23 -8.52 1.34
N GLU A 57 4.00 -9.44 0.77
CA GLU A 57 4.13 -10.79 1.33
C GLU A 57 4.89 -10.74 2.66
N SER A 58 4.42 -11.51 3.66
CA SER A 58 4.93 -11.41 5.04
C SER A 58 6.46 -11.52 5.14
N ARG A 59 7.08 -12.39 4.34
CA ARG A 59 8.54 -12.57 4.32
C ARG A 59 9.24 -11.37 3.71
N ALA A 60 8.84 -10.96 2.50
CA ALA A 60 9.45 -9.83 1.81
C ALA A 60 9.36 -8.53 2.62
N ALA A 61 8.19 -8.27 3.23
CA ALA A 61 7.99 -7.12 4.09
C ALA A 61 8.92 -7.14 5.32
N ALA A 62 9.05 -8.30 5.97
CA ALA A 62 9.93 -8.46 7.14
C ALA A 62 11.42 -8.31 6.77
N ASP A 63 11.84 -8.94 5.68
CA ASP A 63 13.22 -8.87 5.18
C ASP A 63 13.58 -7.43 4.81
N LEU A 64 12.68 -6.70 4.13
CA LEU A 64 12.87 -5.29 3.80
C LEU A 64 12.93 -4.41 5.06
N GLN A 65 12.05 -4.63 6.03
CA GLN A 65 12.06 -3.88 7.28
C GLN A 65 13.37 -4.09 8.06
N ALA A 66 13.88 -5.32 8.08
CA ALA A 66 15.17 -5.63 8.69
C ALA A 66 16.33 -4.95 7.96
N ALA A 67 16.34 -4.97 6.63
CA ALA A 67 17.36 -4.29 5.82
C ALA A 67 17.35 -2.77 6.04
N MET A 68 16.16 -2.15 6.12
CA MET A 68 16.02 -0.72 6.42
C MET A 68 16.50 -0.37 7.84
N ALA A 69 16.21 -1.22 8.83
CA ALA A 69 16.71 -1.01 10.19
C ALA A 69 18.24 -1.10 10.26
N TRP A 70 18.83 -2.05 9.52
CA TRP A 70 20.27 -2.20 9.42
C TRP A 70 20.93 -0.99 8.75
N SER A 71 20.38 -0.51 7.62
CA SER A 71 20.98 0.58 6.84
C SER A 71 21.06 1.92 7.60
N VAL A 72 20.12 2.20 8.51
CA VAL A 72 20.15 3.39 9.37
C VAL A 72 21.41 3.44 10.25
N THR A 73 21.95 2.29 10.64
CA THR A 73 23.14 2.20 11.51
C THR A 73 24.43 1.91 10.74
N HIS A 74 24.34 1.60 9.45
CA HIS A 74 25.46 1.19 8.60
C HIS A 74 25.45 2.05 7.33
N ALA A 75 25.88 3.30 7.49
CA ALA A 75 26.00 4.23 6.37
C ALA A 75 26.96 3.68 5.32
N ALA A 76 26.61 3.85 4.03
CA ALA A 76 27.49 3.49 2.94
C ALA A 76 28.80 4.29 3.04
N ALA A 77 29.93 3.58 2.93
CA ALA A 77 31.25 4.18 2.96
C ALA A 77 32.13 3.52 1.91
N ASP A 78 32.88 4.34 1.17
CA ASP A 78 33.74 3.87 0.08
C ASP A 78 35.10 3.32 0.58
N THR A 79 35.27 3.20 1.90
CA THR A 79 36.55 2.90 2.55
C THR A 79 37.11 1.51 2.25
N ASP A 80 36.32 0.55 1.76
CA ASP A 80 36.78 -0.81 1.41
C ASP A 80 36.12 -1.38 0.14
N VAL A 81 35.93 -0.53 -0.88
CA VAL A 81 35.32 -0.94 -2.15
C VAL A 81 36.18 -1.98 -2.87
N GLU A 82 37.48 -1.72 -3.00
CA GLU A 82 38.44 -2.59 -3.69
C GLU A 82 38.61 -3.96 -3.00
N GLY A 83 38.66 -3.99 -1.66
CA GLY A 83 38.75 -5.23 -0.89
C GLY A 83 37.47 -6.06 -0.95
N THR A 84 36.31 -5.40 -1.05
CA THR A 84 35.01 -6.05 -1.24
C THR A 84 34.89 -6.66 -2.63
N LEU A 85 35.27 -5.92 -3.69
CA LEU A 85 35.26 -6.39 -5.08
C LEU A 85 36.12 -7.65 -5.25
N LYS A 86 37.36 -7.65 -4.77
CA LYS A 86 38.26 -8.82 -4.81
C LYS A 86 37.65 -10.06 -4.13
N ARG A 87 36.93 -9.88 -3.03
CA ARG A 87 36.30 -10.99 -2.29
C ARG A 87 35.13 -11.60 -3.06
N LEU A 88 34.34 -10.77 -3.75
CA LEU A 88 33.22 -11.22 -4.57
C LEU A 88 33.70 -11.95 -5.84
N GLU A 89 34.81 -11.52 -6.45
CA GLU A 89 35.42 -12.21 -7.60
C GLU A 89 35.93 -13.62 -7.27
N HIS A 90 36.31 -13.88 -6.01
CA HIS A 90 36.85 -15.16 -5.57
C HIS A 90 35.82 -16.10 -4.91
N GLY A 91 34.60 -15.63 -4.63
CA GLY A 91 33.54 -16.40 -3.94
C GLY A 91 32.64 -17.23 -4.85
N GLY A 92 32.96 -17.37 -6.14
CA GLY A 92 32.20 -18.13 -7.14
C GLY A 92 32.74 -19.53 -7.41
N GLN A 93 32.92 -20.36 -6.38
CA GLN A 93 33.10 -21.82 -6.52
C GLN A 93 32.12 -22.58 -5.64
#